data_AF-A0AAQ3AXK2-F1
#
_entry.id   AF-A0AAQ3AXK2-F1
#
_cell.length_a   1.000
_cell.length_b   1.000
_cell.length_c   1.000
_cell.angle_alpha   90.00
_cell.angle_beta   90.00
_cell.angle_gamma   90.00
#
_symmetry.space_group_name_H-M   'P 1'
#
loop_
_entity.id
_entity.type
_entity.pdbx_description
1 polymer ?
#
loop_
_entity_poly.entity_id
_entity_poly.type
_entity_poly.pdbx_seq_one_letter_code
_entity_poly.pdbx_strand_id
1 'polypeptide(L)'
;MSRAVNPADEVIIKLLQNQGLIKSEAEARLKDEVYRLYPYEIEKVKNYDQHFGINAKEKLIDEILDLRREALIKKISRPEAAASQ
;
A
#
# COMPACT_ATOMS: atom_id res chain seq x y z
N MET A 1 8.97 -1.21 17.40
CA MET A 1 9.34 -0.28 16.33
C MET A 1 8.05 0.31 15.79
N SER A 2 7.63 1.46 16.32
CA SER A 2 6.49 2.21 15.79
C SER A 2 6.92 2.74 14.42
N ARG A 3 6.61 2.00 13.34
CA ARG A 3 6.81 2.51 11.98
C ARG A 3 6.06 3.84 11.90
N ALA A 4 6.76 4.90 11.50
CA ALA A 4 6.12 6.17 11.24
C ALA A 4 4.94 5.92 10.28
N VAL A 5 3.75 6.37 10.67
CA VAL A 5 2.58 6.29 9.79
C VAL A 5 2.91 7.12 8.57
N ASN A 6 2.91 6.50 7.38
CA ASN A 6 3.19 7.22 6.15
C ASN A 6 2.02 8.22 5.95
N PRO A 7 2.29 9.51 5.68
CA PRO A 7 1.22 10.51 5.53
C PRO A 7 0.22 10.16 4.41
N ALA A 8 0.63 9.38 3.41
CA ALA A 8 -0.28 8.90 2.37
C ALA A 8 -1.32 7.90 2.91
N ASP A 9 -1.05 7.20 4.01
CA ASP A 9 -2.03 6.30 4.64
C ASP A 9 -3.22 7.10 5.19
N GLU A 10 -2.99 8.28 5.78
CA GLU A 10 -4.06 9.14 6.26
C GLU A 10 -4.93 9.66 5.12
N VAL A 11 -4.31 9.97 3.97
CA VAL A 11 -5.02 10.38 2.75
C VAL A 11 -5.88 9.23 2.23
N ILE A 12 -5.33 8.02 2.16
CA ILE A 12 -6.06 6.82 1.73
C ILE A 12 -7.26 6.55 2.66
N ILE A 13 -7.05 6.59 3.98
CA ILE A 13 -8.12 6.38 4.96
C ILE A 13 -9.24 7.40 4.77
N LYS A 14 -8.92 8.68 4.62
CA LYS A 14 -9.92 9.73 4.36
C LYS A 14 -10.68 9.52 3.06
N LEU A 15 -9.98 9.16 1.98
CA LEU A 15 -10.61 8.87 0.69
C LEU A 15 -11.56 7.67 0.76
N LEU A 16 -11.16 6.61 1.46
CA LEU A 16 -12.01 5.43 1.69
C LEU A 16 -13.22 5.77 2.58
N GLN A 17 -13.03 6.59 3.60
CA GLN A 17 -14.13 7.07 4.44
C GLN A 17 -15.13 7.93 3.66
N ASN A 18 -14.65 8.76 2.74
CA ASN A 18 -15.52 9.52 1.83
C ASN A 18 -16.33 8.62 0.87
N GLN A 19 -15.90 7.37 0.66
CA GLN A 19 -16.66 6.35 -0.07
C GLN A 19 -17.64 5.58 0.82
N GLY A 20 -17.77 5.94 2.09
CA GLY A 20 -18.72 5.33 3.04
C GLY A 20 -18.15 4.24 3.94
N LEU A 21 -16.84 3.92 3.85
CA LEU A 21 -16.22 2.94 4.74
C LEU A 21 -16.04 3.55 6.14
N ILE A 22 -16.28 2.76 7.20
CA ILE A 22 -15.88 3.18 8.55
C ILE A 22 -14.37 3.06 8.72
N LYS A 23 -13.80 3.72 9.75
CA LYS A 23 -12.35 3.75 10.00
C LYS A 23 -11.72 2.36 9.96
N SER A 24 -12.30 1.39 10.67
CA SER A 24 -11.78 0.03 10.75
C SER A 24 -11.77 -0.69 9.39
N GLU A 25 -12.75 -0.42 8.53
CA GLU A 25 -12.81 -0.99 7.18
C GLU A 25 -11.77 -0.34 6.26
N ALA A 26 -11.61 0.99 6.35
CA ALA A 26 -10.59 1.71 5.62
C ALA A 26 -9.17 1.24 6.00
N GLU A 27 -8.92 1.02 7.30
CA GLU A 27 -7.67 0.46 7.80
C GLU A 27 -7.45 -0.99 7.34
N ALA A 28 -8.50 -1.82 7.35
CA ALA A 28 -8.42 -3.19 6.85
C ALA A 28 -8.09 -3.23 5.35
N ARG A 29 -8.71 -2.36 4.55
CA ARG A 29 -8.47 -2.27 3.11
C ARG A 29 -7.09 -1.71 2.78
N LEU A 30 -6.62 -0.70 3.51
CA LEU A 30 -5.24 -0.20 3.41
C LEU A 30 -4.23 -1.33 3.73
N LYS A 31 -4.48 -2.10 4.78
CA LYS A 31 -3.62 -3.24 5.15
C LYS A 31 -3.55 -4.30 4.05
N ASP A 32 -4.69 -4.63 3.45
CA ASP A 32 -4.75 -5.67 2.41
C ASP A 32 -4.15 -5.21 1.08
N GLU A 33 -4.42 -3.98 0.63
CA GLU A 33 -3.96 -3.49 -0.67
C GLU A 33 -2.50 -2.97 -0.64
N VAL A 34 -2.03 -2.42 0.49
CA VAL A 34 -0.69 -1.83 0.61
C VAL A 34 0.28 -2.76 1.34
N TYR A 35 -0.07 -3.17 2.57
CA TYR A 35 0.89 -3.82 3.47
C TYR A 35 0.98 -5.35 3.34
N ARG A 36 0.02 -5.98 2.68
CA ARG A 36 0.03 -7.43 2.47
C ARG A 36 1.03 -7.77 1.36
N LEU A 37 2.19 -8.28 1.75
CA LEU A 37 3.15 -8.85 0.81
C LEU A 37 2.69 -10.25 0.40
N TYR A 38 2.67 -10.50 -0.91
CA TYR A 38 2.40 -11.82 -1.46
C TYR A 38 3.66 -12.70 -1.42
N PRO A 39 3.52 -14.05 -1.43
CA PRO A 39 4.66 -14.96 -1.40
C PRO A 39 5.74 -14.65 -2.44
N TYR A 40 5.34 -14.33 -3.68
CA TYR A 40 6.26 -13.98 -4.77
C TYR A 40 7.07 -12.70 -4.49
N GLU A 41 6.50 -11.74 -3.77
CA GLU A 41 7.19 -10.50 -3.39
C GLU A 41 8.15 -10.74 -2.24
N ILE A 42 7.77 -11.59 -1.30
CA ILE A 42 8.65 -12.03 -0.21
C ILE A 42 9.87 -12.74 -0.80
N GLU A 43 9.69 -13.59 -1.80
CA GLU A 43 10.80 -14.23 -2.52
C GLU A 43 11.67 -13.21 -3.26
N LYS A 44 11.06 -12.24 -3.96
CA LYS A 44 11.81 -11.17 -4.63
C LYS A 44 12.64 -10.34 -3.65
N VAL A 45 12.06 -9.98 -2.51
CA VAL A 45 12.74 -9.23 -1.43
C VAL A 45 13.88 -10.06 -0.83
N LYS A 46 13.69 -11.38 -0.63
CA LYS A 46 14.76 -12.28 -0.15
C LYS A 46 15.90 -12.41 -1.15
N ASN A 47 15.60 -12.56 -2.43
CA ASN A 47 16.62 -12.63 -3.48
C ASN A 47 17.39 -11.30 -3.58
N TYR A 48 16.72 -10.16 -3.40
CA TYR A 48 17.36 -8.85 -3.42
C TYR A 48 18.30 -8.63 -2.21
N ASP A 49 17.90 -9.09 -1.02
CA ASP A 49 18.72 -9.07 0.20
C ASP A 49 20.03 -9.85 0.03
N GLN A 50 19.99 -11.00 -0.65
CA GLN A 50 21.18 -11.82 -0.93
C GLN A 50 22.22 -11.10 -1.81
N HIS A 51 21.79 -10.16 -2.66
CA HIS A 51 22.68 -9.46 -3.59
C HIS A 51 23.15 -8.08 -3.10
N PHE A 52 22.35 -7.40 -2.28
CA PHE A 52 22.57 -5.98 -1.94
C PHE A 52 22.58 -5.68 -0.44
N GLY A 53 22.32 -6.67 0.42
CA GLY A 53 22.34 -6.53 1.88
C GLY A 53 21.09 -5.86 2.48
N ILE A 54 21.05 -5.79 3.82
CA ILE A 54 19.86 -5.45 4.62
C ILE A 54 19.29 -4.05 4.30
N ASN A 55 20.15 -3.05 4.08
CA ASN A 55 19.70 -1.69 3.76
C ASN A 55 18.99 -1.60 2.39
N ALA A 56 19.36 -2.46 1.45
CA ALA A 56 18.74 -2.48 0.13
C ALA A 56 17.36 -3.18 0.16
N LYS A 57 17.20 -4.16 1.05
CA LYS A 57 15.94 -4.84 1.30
C LYS A 57 14.88 -3.91 1.87
N GLU A 58 15.23 -3.13 2.89
CA GLU A 58 14.28 -2.17 3.50
C GLU A 58 13.84 -1.12 2.49
N LYS A 59 14.79 -0.58 1.71
CA LYS A 59 14.52 0.38 0.66
C LYS A 59 13.59 -0.18 -0.43
N LEU A 60 13.82 -1.41 -0.86
CA LEU A 60 12.95 -2.10 -1.84
C LEU A 60 11.53 -2.29 -1.29
N ILE A 61 11.39 -2.67 -0.02
CA ILE A 61 10.07 -2.80 0.60
C ILE A 61 9.37 -1.44 0.65
N ASP A 62 10.06 -0.38 1.06
CA ASP A 62 9.47 0.96 1.10
C ASP A 62 9.02 1.43 -0.28
N GLU A 63 9.83 1.21 -1.33
CA GLU A 63 9.45 1.52 -2.71
C GLU A 63 8.22 0.72 -3.18
N ILE A 64 8.14 -0.58 -2.85
CA ILE A 64 6.95 -1.39 -3.16
C ILE A 64 5.71 -0.82 -2.47
N LEU A 65 5.83 -0.44 -1.19
CA LEU A 65 4.72 0.11 -0.43
C LEU A 65 4.29 1.48 -0.97
N ASP A 66 5.22 2.36 -1.33
CA ASP A 66 4.91 3.68 -1.89
C ASP A 66 4.21 3.57 -3.25
N LEU A 67 4.70 2.72 -4.15
CA LEU A 67 4.03 2.47 -5.44
C LEU A 67 2.60 1.97 -5.26
N ARG A 68 2.36 1.13 -4.25
CA ARG A 68 1.01 0.64 -3.92
C ARG A 68 0.12 1.73 -3.36
N ARG A 69 0.64 2.59 -2.49
CA ARG A 69 -0.12 3.75 -1.98
C ARG A 69 -0.53 4.66 -3.13
N GLU A 70 0.39 4.99 -4.04
CA GLU A 70 0.09 5.79 -5.22
C GLU A 70 -0.96 5.13 -6.12
N ALA A 71 -0.84 3.83 -6.38
CA ALA A 71 -1.81 3.08 -7.17
C ALA A 71 -3.20 3.07 -6.52
N LEU A 72 -3.26 2.86 -5.21
CA LEU A 72 -4.51 2.84 -4.46
C LEU A 72 -5.16 4.23 -4.45
N ILE A 73 -4.40 5.30 -4.19
CA ILE A 73 -4.89 6.69 -4.28
C ILE A 73 -5.49 6.96 -5.65
N LYS A 74 -4.80 6.60 -6.75
CA LYS A 74 -5.34 6.77 -8.11
C LYS A 74 -6.64 5.99 -8.33
N LYS A 75 -6.72 4.76 -7.82
CA LYS A 75 -7.90 3.89 -7.91
C LYS A 75 -9.11 4.48 -7.16
N ILE A 76 -8.91 4.97 -5.94
CA ILE A 76 -10.00 5.46 -5.08
C ILE A 76 -10.32 6.95 -5.28
N SER A 77 -9.42 7.72 -5.87
CA SER A 77 -9.67 9.13 -6.24
C SER A 77 -10.43 9.26 -7.54
N ARG A 78 -10.57 8.19 -8.33
CA ARG A 78 -11.37 8.23 -9.55
C ARG A 78 -12.85 8.21 -9.14
N PRO A 79 -13.62 9.27 -9.44
CA PRO A 79 -15.06 9.20 -9.28
C PRO A 79 -15.57 8.09 -10.20
N GLU A 80 -16.53 7.32 -9.69
CA GLU A 80 -17.18 6.21 -10.37
C GLU A 80 -17.69 6.63 -11.76
N ALA A 81 -16.87 6.40 -12.79
CA ALA A 81 -17.22 6.53 -14.20
C ALA A 81 -16.66 5.31 -14.95
N ALA A 82 -16.92 4.12 -14.40
CA ALA A 82 -16.71 2.84 -15.07
C ALA A 82 -17.73 1.80 -14.59
N ALA A 83 -18.99 2.22 -14.44
CA ALA A 83 -20.14 1.34 -14.55
C ALA A 83 -20.80 1.62 -15.90
N SER A 84 -20.15 1.20 -17.00
CA SER A 84 -20.73 0.97 -18.34
C SER A 84 -19.59 0.75 -19.33
N GLN A 85 -19.31 -0.51 -19.66
CA GLN A 85 -19.01 -1.00 -21.01
C GLN A 85 -18.95 -2.52 -21.00
#